data_AF-A0A0X8X5I4-F1
#
_entry.id   AF-A0A0X8X5I4-F1
#
_cell.length_a   1.000
_cell.length_b   1.000
_cell.length_c   1.000
_cell.angle_alpha   90.00
_cell.angle_beta   90.00
_cell.angle_gamma   90.00
#
_symmetry.space_group_name_H-M   'P 1'
#
loop_
_entity.id
_entity.type
_entity.pdbx_description
1 polymer ?
#
loop_
_entity_poly.entity_id
_entity_poly.type
_entity_poly.pdbx_seq_one_letter_code
_entity_poly.pdbx_strand_id
1 'polypeptide(L)'
;MALVVGLWLFNVSVLLNFVAGFYDRTFFAVLGTQLLLMMLFELMLLWPVTKFFRRQRLLQLIVISIPLYVLYFVYIGMIGNKGKYLWKGRMVR
;
A
#
# COMPACT_ATOMS: atom_id res chain seq x y z
N MET A 1 11.84 9.94 8.75
CA MET A 1 11.90 8.51 9.15
C MET A 1 10.61 8.04 9.81
N ALA A 2 10.10 8.71 10.85
CA ALA A 2 8.86 8.30 11.54
C ALA A 2 7.63 8.15 10.63
N LEU A 3 7.44 9.06 9.66
CA LEU A 3 6.31 8.99 8.71
C LEU A 3 6.32 7.71 7.85
N VAL A 4 7.49 7.33 7.33
CA VAL A 4 7.62 6.13 6.47
C VAL A 4 7.34 4.87 7.26
N VAL A 5 7.86 4.79 8.50
CA VAL A 5 7.59 3.65 9.40
C VAL A 5 6.11 3.59 9.77
N GLY A 6 5.47 4.74 10.02
CA GLY A 6 4.03 4.81 10.28
C GLY A 6 3.18 4.34 9.09
N LEU A 7 3.54 4.75 7.87
CA LEU A 7 2.90 4.26 6.63
C LEU A 7 3.07 2.75 6.46
N TRP A 8 4.25 2.22 6.81
CA TRP A 8 4.47 0.77 6.76
C TRP A 8 3.64 0.02 7.78
N LEU A 9 3.62 0.48 9.04
CA LEU A 9 2.78 -0.11 10.10
C LEU A 9 1.29 -0.05 9.74
N PHE A 10 0.84 1.02 9.09
CA PHE A 10 -0.53 1.12 8.58
C PHE A 10 -0.83 0.04 7.53
N ASN A 11 0.06 -0.16 6.54
CA ASN A 11 -0.11 -1.21 5.53
C ASN A 11 -0.04 -2.63 6.13
N VAL A 12 0.82 -2.85 7.14
CA VAL A 12 0.84 -4.10 7.91
C VAL A 12 -0.48 -4.30 8.66
N SER A 13 -1.03 -3.25 9.27
CA SER A 13 -2.33 -3.29 9.94
C SER A 13 -3.46 -3.71 8.99
N VAL A 14 -3.47 -3.23 7.74
CA VAL A 14 -4.46 -3.66 6.73
C VAL A 14 -4.37 -5.18 6.48
N LEU A 15 -3.16 -5.74 6.35
CA LEU A 15 -2.97 -7.19 6.21
C LEU A 15 -3.40 -7.97 7.46
N LEU A 16 -3.09 -7.45 8.65
CA LEU A 16 -3.51 -8.08 9.90
C LEU A 16 -5.03 -8.07 10.07
N ASN A 17 -5.70 -6.96 9.73
CA ASN A 17 -7.16 -6.87 9.72
C ASN A 17 -7.78 -7.85 8.71
N PHE A 18 -7.11 -8.12 7.58
CA PHE A 18 -7.56 -9.13 6.61
C PHE A 18 -7.56 -10.53 7.19
N VAL A 19 -6.47 -10.91 7.87
CA VAL A 19 -6.37 -12.23 8.51
C VAL A 19 -7.29 -12.33 9.73
N ALA A 20 -7.37 -11.27 10.54
CA ALA A 20 -8.23 -11.22 11.73
C ALA A 20 -9.74 -11.16 11.38
N GLY A 21 -10.09 -10.64 10.21
CA GLY A 21 -11.47 -10.63 9.70
C GLY A 21 -12.09 -12.03 9.61
N PHE A 22 -11.29 -13.06 9.36
CA PHE A 22 -11.79 -14.44 9.35
C PHE A 22 -12.28 -14.92 10.73
N TYR A 23 -11.84 -14.28 11.82
CA TYR A 23 -12.26 -14.59 13.18
C TYR A 23 -13.41 -13.70 13.68
N ASP A 24 -13.46 -12.42 13.28
CA ASP A 24 -14.49 -11.47 13.74
C ASP A 24 -14.92 -10.49 12.64
N ARG A 25 -16.24 -10.32 12.47
CA ARG A 25 -16.86 -9.41 11.48
C ARG A 25 -16.47 -7.95 11.71
N THR A 26 -16.11 -7.57 12.93
CA THR A 26 -15.73 -6.20 13.28
C THR A 26 -14.45 -5.78 12.53
N PHE A 27 -13.47 -6.68 12.39
CA PHE A 27 -12.24 -6.40 11.64
C PHE A 27 -12.48 -6.32 10.14
N PHE A 28 -13.50 -7.01 9.60
CA PHE A 28 -13.91 -6.84 8.21
C PHE A 28 -14.46 -5.44 7.92
N ALA A 29 -15.22 -4.85 8.85
CA ALA A 29 -15.71 -3.48 8.71
C ALA A 29 -14.55 -2.46 8.74
N VAL A 30 -13.58 -2.66 9.64
CA VAL A 30 -12.37 -1.83 9.72
C VAL A 30 -11.54 -1.94 8.44
N LEU A 31 -11.33 -3.16 7.94
CA LEU A 31 -10.63 -3.37 6.67
C LEU A 31 -11.36 -2.70 5.49
N GLY A 32 -12.69 -2.83 5.42
CA GLY A 32 -13.49 -2.22 4.37
C GLY A 32 -13.36 -0.70 4.35
N THR A 33 -13.41 -0.07 5.53
CA THR A 33 -13.25 1.39 5.66
C THR A 33 -11.83 1.85 5.30
N GLN A 34 -10.79 1.11 5.70
CA GLN A 34 -9.40 1.41 5.32
C GLN A 34 -9.18 1.33 3.81
N LEU A 35 -9.68 0.27 3.15
CA LEU A 35 -9.56 0.09 1.70
C LEU A 35 -10.36 1.15 0.93
N LEU A 36 -11.57 1.50 1.40
CA LEU A 36 -12.37 2.57 0.80
C LEU A 36 -11.65 3.92 0.85
N LEU A 37 -11.05 4.25 2.00
CA LEU A 37 -10.27 5.48 2.13
C LEU A 37 -9.07 5.47 1.18
N MET A 38 -8.30 4.38 1.12
CA MET A 38 -7.19 4.24 0.17
C MET A 38 -7.66 4.45 -1.28
N MET A 39 -8.76 3.83 -1.66
CA MET A 39 -9.33 3.97 -3.00
C MET A 39 -9.76 5.41 -3.30
N LEU A 40 -10.37 6.11 -2.35
CA LEU A 40 -10.77 7.51 -2.50
C LEU A 40 -9.55 8.42 -2.70
N PHE A 41 -8.50 8.26 -1.89
CA PHE A 41 -7.29 9.07 -2.05
C PHE A 41 -6.61 8.82 -3.41
N GLU A 42 -6.53 7.56 -3.83
CA GLU A 42 -5.93 7.19 -5.10
C GLU A 42 -6.78 7.67 -6.29
N LEU A 43 -8.11 7.59 -6.19
CA LEU A 43 -9.03 8.18 -7.16
C LEU A 43 -8.89 9.70 -7.23
N MET A 44 -8.86 10.41 -6.11
CA MET A 44 -8.70 11.88 -6.11
C MET A 44 -7.41 12.32 -6.80
N LEU A 45 -6.34 11.53 -6.66
CA LEU A 45 -5.03 11.83 -7.24
C LEU A 45 -4.94 11.41 -8.72
N LEU A 46 -5.47 10.25 -9.08
CA LEU A 46 -5.45 9.72 -10.45
C LEU A 46 -6.55 10.29 -11.34
N TRP A 47 -7.65 10.80 -10.80
CA TRP A 47 -8.75 11.40 -11.57
C TRP A 47 -8.31 12.57 -12.47
N PRO A 48 -7.62 13.62 -11.96
CA PRO A 48 -7.14 14.71 -12.81
C PRO A 48 -6.12 14.22 -13.85
N VAL A 49 -5.26 13.26 -13.47
CA VAL A 49 -4.23 12.70 -14.36
C VAL A 49 -4.86 11.88 -15.49
N THR A 50 -5.77 10.96 -15.18
CA THR A 50 -6.44 10.12 -16.19
C THR A 50 -7.39 10.92 -17.08
N LYS A 51 -7.99 12.00 -16.56
CA LYS A 51 -8.76 12.97 -17.35
C LYS A 51 -7.86 13.71 -18.35
N PHE A 52 -6.66 14.13 -17.93
CA PHE A 52 -5.67 14.75 -18.82
C PHE A 52 -5.23 13.80 -19.94
N PHE A 53 -4.97 12.53 -19.63
CA PHE A 53 -4.54 11.52 -20.61
C PHE A 53 -5.70 10.86 -21.39
N ARG A 54 -6.97 11.23 -21.15
CA ARG A 54 -8.18 10.56 -21.69
C ARG A 54 -8.22 9.03 -21.49
N ARG A 55 -7.52 8.50 -20.48
CA ARG A 55 -7.39 7.05 -20.25
C ARG A 55 -8.11 6.60 -18.97
N GLN A 56 -9.41 6.85 -18.92
CA GLN A 56 -10.25 6.52 -17.76
C GLN A 56 -10.40 5.02 -17.50
N ARG A 57 -10.19 4.16 -18.51
CA ARG A 57 -10.26 2.70 -18.36
C ARG A 57 -9.21 2.16 -17.38
N LEU A 58 -8.10 2.88 -17.16
CA LEU A 58 -7.10 2.47 -16.17
C LEU A 58 -7.59 2.64 -14.72
N LEU A 59 -8.62 3.45 -14.47
CA LEU A 59 -9.18 3.60 -13.12
C LEU A 59 -9.81 2.30 -12.61
N GLN A 60 -10.25 1.40 -13.50
CA GLN A 60 -10.79 0.09 -13.11
C GLN A 60 -9.71 -0.83 -12.49
N LEU A 61 -8.45 -0.66 -12.90
CA LEU A 61 -7.33 -1.43 -12.37
C LEU A 61 -6.98 -1.04 -10.92
N ILE A 62 -7.47 0.10 -10.43
CA ILE A 62 -7.20 0.59 -9.07
C ILE A 62 -7.65 -0.42 -8.01
N VAL A 63 -8.80 -1.07 -8.24
CA VAL A 63 -9.34 -2.08 -7.30
C VAL A 63 -8.37 -3.25 -7.10
N ILE A 64 -7.60 -3.61 -8.14
CA ILE A 64 -6.62 -4.69 -8.10
C ILE A 64 -5.24 -4.15 -7.67
N SER A 65 -4.90 -2.91 -8.03
CA SER A 65 -3.60 -2.32 -7.67
C SER A 65 -3.46 -2.05 -6.18
N ILE A 66 -4.53 -1.64 -5.49
CA ILE A 66 -4.51 -1.39 -4.04
C ILE A 66 -4.01 -2.60 -3.24
N PRO A 67 -4.62 -3.81 -3.32
CA PRO A 67 -4.16 -4.95 -2.55
C PRO A 67 -2.73 -5.39 -2.94
N LEU A 68 -2.37 -5.28 -4.23
CA LEU A 68 -1.00 -5.56 -4.68
C LEU A 68 0.01 -4.58 -4.09
N TYR A 69 -0.34 -3.29 -4.03
CA TYR A 69 0.50 -2.26 -3.45
C TYR A 69 0.73 -2.50 -1.96
N VAL A 70 -0.32 -2.84 -1.20
CA VAL A 70 -0.20 -3.17 0.23
C VAL A 70 0.79 -4.31 0.44
N LEU A 71 0.66 -5.41 -0.32
CA LEU A 71 1.59 -6.55 -0.26
C LEU A 71 3.03 -6.15 -0.61
N TYR A 72 3.21 -5.43 -1.71
CA TYR A 72 4.51 -4.97 -2.17
C TYR A 72 5.19 -4.03 -1.17
N PHE A 73 4.44 -3.09 -0.60
CA PHE A 73 4.96 -2.11 0.36
C PHE A 73 5.42 -2.79 1.66
N VAL A 74 4.66 -3.78 2.13
CA VAL A 74 5.04 -4.59 3.30
C VAL A 74 6.30 -5.40 3.01
N TYR A 75 6.38 -6.04 1.85
CA TYR A 75 7.54 -6.81 1.40
C TYR A 75 8.83 -5.97 1.34
N ILE A 76 8.76 -4.77 0.73
CA ILE A 76 9.91 -3.87 0.66
C ILE A 76 10.33 -3.36 2.03
N GLY A 77 9.39 -3.08 2.94
CA GLY A 77 9.78 -2.68 4.30
C GLY A 77 10.52 -3.78 5.06
N MET A 78 10.18 -5.05 4.83
CA MET A 78 10.89 -6.19 5.42
C MET A 78 12.30 -6.39 4.84
N ILE A 79 12.47 -6.25 3.52
CA ILE A 79 13.76 -6.44 2.83
C ILE A 79 14.65 -5.20 2.93
N GLY A 80 14.06 -4.01 2.95
CA GLY A 80 14.76 -2.73 3.04
C GLY A 80 15.61 -2.62 4.31
N ASN A 81 15.20 -3.31 5.39
CA ASN A 81 15.98 -3.36 6.63
C ASN A 81 17.19 -4.33 6.58
N LYS A 82 17.32 -5.15 5.52
CA LYS A 82 18.33 -6.22 5.42
C LYS A 82 19.55 -5.89 4.54
N GLY A 83 19.55 -4.76 3.84
CA GLY A 83 20.60 -4.46 2.85
C GLY A 83 21.66 -3.47 3.35
N LYS A 84 22.85 -3.96 3.73
CA LYS A 84 24.06 -3.13 3.63
C LYS A 84 24.24 -2.78 2.16
N TYR A 85 24.05 -1.52 1.81
CA TYR A 85 24.15 -1.05 0.43
C TYR A 85 25.62 -1.14 -0.02
N LEU A 86 25.94 -2.20 -0.76
CA LEU A 86 27.24 -2.42 -1.37
C LEU A 86 27.21 -1.82 -2.78
N TRP A 87 27.74 -0.61 -2.92
CA TRP A 87 27.91 0.01 -4.24
C TRP A 87 29.29 -0.35 -4.79
N LYS A 88 29.35 -1.07 -5.92
CA LYS A 88 30.61 -1.50 -6.57
C LYS A 88 31.64 -2.11 -5.60
N GLY A 89 31.21 -3.05 -4.76
CA GLY A 89 32.11 -3.78 -3.84
C GLY A 89 32.61 -2.97 -2.64
N ARG A 90 32.13 -1.74 -2.41
CA ARG A 90 32.41 -0.95 -1.21
C ARG A 90 31.13 -0.74 -0.42
N MET A 91 31.19 -0.92 0.91
CA MET A 91 30.11 -0.49 1.79
C MET A 91 30.05 1.03 1.74
N VAL A 92 28.96 1.57 1.23
CA VAL A 92 28.67 3.00 1.33
C VAL A 92 27.82 3.16 2.59
N ARG A 93 28.36 3.87 3.59
CA ARG A 93 27.65 4.25 4.82
C ARG A 93 26.76 5.45 4.57
#